data_AF-A0A1V8UYS4-F1
#
_entry.id   AF-A0A1V8UYS4-F1
#
_cell.length_a   1.000
_cell.length_b   1.000
_cell.length_c   1.000
_cell.angle_alpha   90.00
_cell.angle_beta   90.00
_cell.angle_gamma   90.00
#
_symmetry.space_group_name_H-M   'P 1'
#
loop_
_entity.id
_entity.type
_entity.pdbx_description
1 polymer ?
#
loop_
_entity_poly.entity_id
_entity_poly.type
_entity_poly.pdbx_seq_one_letter_code
_entity_poly.pdbx_strand_id
1 'polypeptide(L)'
;MSKSWGLQQWSAQPPPPLRPPIPFGLPALLPRPRSVGPVALPWLGAFSAAPFDMRQQALAQILPRFPLHHLTTPYDFNNIINPWVRTNPEVVPNLWNALPQDGLRRAVHLVLGAVAASSPLNAVDDFCQRLLAELELALREDTRYSMRQGSLSVSQRSQHMFRSFAEISHSCHSPLLGDVLRDFFLTHVRHLAEYDSPRSLAQWCHSIMRSFMATEDKDLCLIKLLEYRPGLIDELELEHA
;
A
#
# COMPACT_ATOMS: atom_id res chain seq x y z
N MET A 1 67.54 -18.98 -23.76
CA MET A 1 67.04 -18.96 -22.36
C MET A 1 65.67 -18.29 -22.36
N SER A 2 64.66 -18.99 -21.82
CA SER A 2 63.36 -18.54 -21.24
C SER A 2 62.54 -17.43 -21.93
N LYS A 3 61.20 -17.44 -21.99
CA LYS A 3 60.13 -18.36 -21.57
C LYS A 3 58.85 -17.82 -22.25
N SER A 4 57.99 -18.73 -22.70
CA SER A 4 56.64 -18.48 -23.20
C SER A 4 55.73 -17.86 -22.13
N TRP A 5 55.01 -16.78 -22.47
CA TRP A 5 53.83 -16.33 -21.74
C TRP A 5 52.60 -16.51 -22.63
N GLY A 6 51.82 -17.53 -22.33
CA GLY A 6 50.54 -17.78 -22.97
C GLY A 6 49.50 -16.75 -22.54
N LEU A 7 48.70 -16.32 -23.51
CA LEU A 7 47.44 -15.62 -23.30
C LEU A 7 46.49 -16.53 -22.51
N GLN A 8 46.40 -16.34 -21.20
CA GLN A 8 45.32 -16.93 -20.40
C GLN A 8 44.04 -16.13 -20.64
N GLN A 9 43.11 -16.78 -21.34
CA GLN A 9 41.69 -16.45 -21.38
C GLN A 9 41.18 -16.15 -19.97
N TRP A 10 40.74 -14.91 -19.74
CA TRP A 10 39.83 -14.63 -18.63
C TRP A 10 38.45 -15.12 -19.05
N SER A 11 38.13 -16.31 -18.58
CA SER A 11 36.80 -16.89 -18.60
C SER A 11 35.82 -15.94 -17.92
N ALA A 12 34.82 -15.48 -18.68
CA ALA A 12 33.63 -14.87 -18.14
C ALA A 12 33.01 -15.83 -17.13
N GLN A 13 33.04 -15.48 -15.84
CA GLN A 13 32.23 -16.17 -14.85
C GLN A 13 30.76 -15.83 -15.14
N PRO A 14 29.87 -16.83 -15.28
CA PRO A 14 28.45 -16.56 -15.27
C PRO A 14 28.04 -15.98 -13.91
N PRO A 15 27.04 -15.08 -13.86
CA PRO A 15 26.50 -14.60 -12.59
C PRO A 15 26.07 -15.78 -11.72
N PRO A 16 26.21 -15.68 -10.38
CA PRO A 16 25.81 -16.75 -9.49
C PRO A 16 24.32 -17.07 -9.67
N PRO A 17 23.90 -18.34 -9.56
CA PRO A 17 22.51 -18.72 -9.71
C PRO A 17 21.66 -18.00 -8.65
N LEU A 18 20.53 -17.43 -9.09
CA LEU A 18 19.50 -16.86 -8.24
C LEU A 18 19.10 -17.90 -7.18
N ARG A 19 19.33 -17.59 -5.90
CA ARG A 19 18.84 -18.43 -4.81
C ARG A 19 17.31 -18.47 -4.90
N PRO A 20 16.66 -19.64 -4.83
CA PRO A 20 15.21 -19.68 -4.68
C PRO A 20 14.84 -18.96 -3.36
N PRO A 21 13.83 -18.09 -3.35
CA PRO A 21 13.41 -17.43 -2.13
C PRO A 21 12.87 -18.48 -1.16
N ILE A 22 13.33 -18.39 0.09
CA ILE A 22 12.82 -19.19 1.19
C ILE A 22 11.31 -18.91 1.29
N PRO A 23 10.44 -19.93 1.22
CA PRO A 23 9.01 -19.70 1.39
C PRO A 23 8.78 -19.16 2.80
N PHE A 24 8.24 -17.95 2.90
CA PHE A 24 7.79 -17.35 4.14
C PHE A 24 6.91 -18.35 4.90
N GLY A 25 7.29 -18.67 6.14
CA GLY A 25 6.53 -19.56 7.01
C GLY A 25 5.10 -19.07 7.16
N LEU A 26 4.14 -19.99 7.02
CA LEU A 26 2.71 -19.77 7.16
C LEU A 26 2.36 -19.18 8.55
N PRO A 27 1.79 -17.97 8.64
CA PRO A 27 0.96 -17.60 9.78
C PRO A 27 -0.46 -18.14 9.56
N ALA A 28 -1.15 -18.41 10.66
CA ALA A 28 -2.45 -19.08 10.71
C ALA A 28 -3.50 -18.51 9.71
N LEU A 29 -4.26 -19.43 9.11
CA LEU A 29 -5.37 -19.17 8.20
C LEU A 29 -6.43 -18.27 8.86
N LEU A 30 -6.36 -16.96 8.62
CA LEU A 30 -7.50 -16.07 8.87
C LEU A 30 -8.57 -16.30 7.78
N PRO A 31 -9.86 -16.36 8.14
CA PRO A 31 -10.92 -16.63 7.19
C PRO A 31 -11.06 -15.50 6.15
N ARG A 32 -11.08 -15.89 4.87
CA ARG A 32 -11.33 -15.03 3.70
C ARG A 32 -12.62 -14.21 3.85
N PRO A 33 -12.63 -12.91 3.54
CA PRO A 33 -13.83 -12.24 3.07
C PRO A 33 -14.08 -12.63 1.61
N ARG A 34 -15.29 -13.11 1.32
CA ARG A 34 -15.75 -13.38 -0.06
C ARG A 34 -15.99 -12.05 -0.79
N SER A 35 -15.64 -12.03 -2.08
CA SER A 35 -16.14 -11.17 -3.16
C SER A 35 -16.72 -9.79 -2.77
N VAL A 36 -16.09 -8.72 -3.24
CA VAL A 36 -16.53 -7.32 -3.10
C VAL A 36 -17.88 -7.11 -3.82
N GLY A 37 -18.97 -7.46 -3.14
CA GLY A 37 -20.30 -6.91 -3.39
C GLY A 37 -20.47 -5.58 -2.65
N PRO A 38 -21.61 -4.88 -2.83
CA PRO A 38 -21.89 -3.65 -2.08
C PRO A 38 -21.72 -3.93 -0.59
N VAL A 39 -20.84 -3.16 0.07
CA VAL A 39 -20.63 -3.24 1.51
C VAL A 39 -21.90 -2.74 2.18
N ALA A 40 -22.81 -3.67 2.50
CA ALA A 40 -23.90 -3.39 3.39
C ALA A 40 -23.30 -3.12 4.78
N LEU A 41 -23.24 -1.86 5.19
CA LEU A 41 -22.91 -1.49 6.55
C LEU A 41 -24.12 -1.83 7.43
N PRO A 42 -24.07 -2.92 8.22
CA PRO A 42 -25.28 -3.50 8.82
C PRO A 42 -25.94 -2.59 9.87
N TRP A 43 -25.29 -1.50 10.25
CA TRP A 43 -25.71 -0.58 11.32
C TRP A 43 -26.38 0.70 10.82
N LEU A 44 -26.51 0.91 9.50
CA LEU A 44 -27.35 1.98 8.97
C LEU A 44 -28.85 1.69 9.12
N GLY A 45 -29.22 0.54 9.69
CA GLY A 45 -30.62 0.16 9.95
C GLY A 45 -30.91 -0.46 11.33
N ALA A 46 -29.92 -0.60 12.22
CA ALA A 46 -30.13 -1.23 13.53
C ALA A 46 -29.89 -0.22 14.66
N PHE A 47 -30.97 0.45 15.08
CA PHE A 47 -30.97 1.47 16.12
C PHE A 47 -30.78 0.87 17.51
N SER A 48 -29.60 1.07 18.07
CA SER A 48 -29.38 1.33 19.50
C SER A 48 -28.43 2.52 19.58
N ALA A 49 -28.78 3.55 20.38
CA ALA A 49 -28.09 4.84 20.37
C ALA A 49 -26.62 4.77 20.82
N ALA A 50 -26.28 3.90 21.78
CA ALA A 50 -24.93 3.81 22.35
C ALA A 50 -23.84 3.22 21.41
N PRO A 51 -24.06 2.12 20.65
CA PRO A 51 -23.06 1.60 19.72
C PRO A 51 -22.86 2.46 18.46
N PHE A 52 -23.82 3.33 18.14
CA PHE A 52 -23.71 4.28 17.03
C PHE A 52 -22.71 5.41 17.37
N ASP A 53 -22.78 5.95 18.58
CA ASP A 53 -21.90 7.04 19.04
C ASP A 53 -20.42 6.63 19.13
N MET A 54 -20.13 5.43 19.67
CA MET A 54 -18.75 4.94 19.78
C MET A 54 -18.10 4.70 18.41
N ARG A 55 -18.86 4.23 17.43
CA ARG A 55 -18.35 4.02 16.06
C ARG A 55 -18.16 5.33 15.31
N GLN A 56 -19.02 6.32 15.53
CA GLN A 56 -18.81 7.67 15.00
C GLN A 56 -17.57 8.33 15.60
N GLN A 57 -17.33 8.15 16.90
CA GLN A 57 -16.10 8.61 17.56
C GLN A 57 -14.86 7.91 17.00
N ALA A 58 -14.89 6.58 16.84
CA ALA A 58 -13.79 5.84 16.23
C ALA A 58 -13.54 6.28 14.78
N LEU A 59 -14.60 6.48 13.99
CA LEU A 59 -14.47 6.96 12.62
C LEU A 59 -13.94 8.40 12.55
N ALA A 60 -14.32 9.28 13.49
CA ALA A 60 -13.76 10.63 13.60
C ALA A 60 -12.29 10.64 14.06
N GLN A 61 -11.86 9.64 14.82
CA GLN A 61 -10.44 9.45 15.13
C GLN A 61 -9.66 8.90 13.92
N ILE A 62 -10.25 7.95 13.19
CA ILE A 62 -9.61 7.26 12.07
C ILE A 62 -9.58 8.15 10.82
N LEU A 63 -10.66 8.85 10.49
CA LEU A 63 -10.77 9.76 9.35
C LEU A 63 -11.31 11.14 9.79
N PRO A 64 -10.48 11.99 10.43
CA PRO A 64 -10.93 13.22 11.06
C PRO A 64 -11.68 14.21 10.16
N ARG A 65 -11.31 14.28 8.88
CA ARG A 65 -11.94 15.21 7.90
C ARG A 65 -12.89 14.54 6.92
N PHE A 66 -13.22 13.26 7.11
CA PHE A 66 -14.17 12.61 6.22
C PHE A 66 -15.58 13.14 6.50
N PRO A 67 -16.39 13.46 5.49
CA PRO A 67 -17.71 14.06 5.70
C PRO A 67 -18.72 13.03 6.26
N LEU A 68 -18.72 12.88 7.60
CA LEU A 68 -19.48 11.86 8.32
C LEU A 68 -20.99 12.08 8.29
N HIS A 69 -21.43 13.34 8.12
CA HIS A 69 -22.83 13.76 8.23
C HIS A 69 -23.75 13.17 7.16
N HIS A 70 -23.20 12.53 6.13
CA HIS A 70 -23.96 11.96 5.01
C HIS A 70 -24.05 10.42 5.05
N LEU A 71 -23.40 9.75 6.01
CA LEU A 71 -23.36 8.29 6.09
C LEU A 71 -24.59 7.75 6.85
N THR A 72 -25.80 8.08 6.40
CA THR A 72 -27.06 7.62 7.03
C THR A 72 -27.71 6.45 6.31
N THR A 73 -27.38 6.19 5.03
CA THR A 73 -27.85 5.01 4.30
C THR A 73 -26.79 4.41 3.36
N PRO A 74 -26.84 3.10 3.05
CA PRO A 74 -25.90 2.46 2.12
C PRO A 74 -25.93 3.05 0.70
N TYR A 75 -27.04 3.69 0.31
CA TYR A 75 -27.20 4.33 -1.00
C TYR A 75 -26.47 5.68 -1.08
N ASP A 76 -26.28 6.37 0.06
CA ASP A 76 -25.53 7.62 0.12
C ASP A 76 -24.01 7.42 0.00
N PHE A 77 -23.52 6.19 0.18
CA PHE A 77 -22.08 5.88 0.07
C PHE A 77 -21.52 6.24 -1.30
N ASN A 78 -22.19 5.83 -2.37
CA ASN A 78 -21.74 6.17 -3.73
C ASN A 78 -21.87 7.67 -4.01
N ASN A 79 -22.84 8.35 -3.36
CA ASN A 79 -23.03 9.80 -3.48
C ASN A 79 -21.98 10.60 -2.72
N ILE A 80 -21.25 10.01 -1.77
CA ILE A 80 -20.14 10.65 -1.04
C ILE A 80 -18.80 10.28 -1.68
N ILE A 81 -18.59 9.00 -2.00
CA ILE A 81 -17.34 8.50 -2.54
C ILE A 81 -17.09 9.05 -3.94
N ASN A 82 -18.10 9.10 -4.83
CA ASN A 82 -17.88 9.56 -6.20
C ASN A 82 -17.54 11.06 -6.31
N PRO A 83 -18.16 11.99 -5.55
CA PRO A 83 -17.66 13.35 -5.46
C PRO A 83 -16.28 13.45 -4.84
N TRP A 84 -16.01 12.74 -3.73
CA TRP A 84 -14.71 12.78 -3.06
C TRP A 84 -13.57 12.27 -3.96
N VAL A 85 -13.78 11.18 -4.71
CA VAL A 85 -12.83 10.65 -5.70
C VAL A 85 -12.59 11.65 -6.83
N ARG A 86 -13.62 12.40 -7.26
CA ARG A 86 -13.49 13.43 -8.31
C ARG A 86 -12.73 14.66 -7.84
N THR A 87 -12.81 15.02 -6.55
CA THR A 87 -12.14 16.21 -5.99
C THR A 87 -10.72 15.95 -5.50
N ASN A 88 -10.31 14.68 -5.36
CA ASN A 88 -8.96 14.29 -4.94
C ASN A 88 -8.27 13.45 -6.04
N PRO A 89 -8.06 14.01 -7.24
CA PRO A 89 -7.21 13.34 -8.22
C PRO A 89 -5.79 13.29 -7.65
N GLU A 90 -5.22 12.10 -7.54
CA GLU A 90 -3.84 11.92 -7.11
C GLU A 90 -2.91 12.79 -7.99
N VAL A 91 -2.10 13.66 -7.37
CA VAL A 91 -1.24 14.64 -8.07
C VAL A 91 0.09 13.99 -8.49
N VAL A 92 0.02 12.84 -9.17
CA VAL A 92 1.20 12.22 -9.81
C VAL A 92 1.14 12.55 -11.30
N PRO A 93 2.25 12.89 -11.98
CA PRO A 93 2.25 13.15 -13.41
C PRO A 93 1.68 11.95 -14.16
N ASN A 94 0.67 12.20 -15.00
CA ASN A 94 -0.16 11.27 -15.78
C ASN A 94 0.56 10.27 -16.71
N LEU A 95 1.87 10.04 -16.56
CA LEU A 95 2.68 9.46 -17.63
C LEU A 95 3.01 7.96 -17.47
N TRP A 96 3.05 7.38 -16.26
CA TRP A 96 3.65 6.03 -16.11
C TRP A 96 2.87 5.00 -15.30
N ASN A 97 1.92 5.39 -14.46
CA ASN A 97 1.02 4.44 -13.74
C ASN A 97 -0.09 5.24 -13.04
N ALA A 98 -1.03 5.82 -13.78
CA ALA A 98 -2.10 6.63 -13.16
C ALA A 98 -2.93 5.76 -12.21
N LEU A 99 -3.23 6.26 -11.00
CA LEU A 99 -4.13 5.55 -10.10
C LEU A 99 -5.55 5.63 -10.68
N PRO A 100 -6.17 4.51 -11.06
CA PRO A 100 -7.51 4.55 -11.59
C PRO A 100 -8.49 4.98 -10.49
N GLN A 101 -9.50 5.78 -10.86
CA GLN A 101 -10.56 6.20 -9.92
C GLN A 101 -11.24 4.99 -9.25
N ASP A 102 -11.34 3.86 -9.96
CA ASP A 102 -11.86 2.61 -9.41
C ASP A 102 -10.95 2.02 -8.32
N GLY A 103 -9.63 2.23 -8.40
CA GLY A 103 -8.67 1.84 -7.37
C GLY A 103 -8.92 2.63 -6.08
N LEU A 104 -9.05 3.95 -6.22
CA LEU A 104 -9.35 4.83 -5.10
C LEU A 104 -10.73 4.52 -4.48
N ARG A 105 -11.76 4.27 -5.30
CA ARG A 105 -13.08 3.85 -4.83
C ARG A 105 -13.00 2.56 -4.00
N ARG A 106 -12.28 1.54 -4.49
CA ARG A 106 -12.07 0.28 -3.77
C ARG A 106 -11.37 0.49 -2.44
N ALA A 107 -10.34 1.34 -2.41
CA ALA A 107 -9.62 1.65 -1.18
C ALA A 107 -10.52 2.34 -0.15
N VAL A 108 -11.36 3.30 -0.57
CA VAL A 108 -12.33 3.94 0.35
C VAL A 108 -13.32 2.91 0.91
N HIS A 109 -13.78 1.95 0.09
CA HIS A 109 -14.61 0.86 0.60
C HIS A 109 -13.88 -0.04 1.61
N LEU A 110 -12.60 -0.33 1.41
CA LEU A 110 -11.80 -1.11 2.36
C LEU A 110 -11.63 -0.36 3.69
N VAL A 111 -11.30 0.93 3.64
CA VAL A 111 -11.17 1.77 4.84
C VAL A 111 -12.48 1.81 5.63
N LEU A 112 -13.60 2.10 4.97
CA LEU A 112 -14.90 2.19 5.64
C LEU A 112 -15.39 0.81 6.11
N GLY A 113 -15.12 -0.25 5.34
CA GLY A 113 -15.40 -1.63 5.72
C GLY A 113 -14.58 -2.07 6.94
N ALA A 114 -13.31 -1.68 7.03
CA ALA A 114 -12.46 -1.93 8.19
C ALA A 114 -13.02 -1.27 9.44
N VAL A 115 -13.37 0.03 9.38
CA VAL A 115 -14.00 0.74 10.51
C VAL A 115 -15.29 0.06 10.95
N ALA A 116 -16.11 -0.39 10.00
CA ALA A 116 -17.38 -1.03 10.29
C ALA A 116 -17.23 -2.43 10.93
N ALA A 117 -16.18 -3.15 10.56
CA ALA A 117 -15.86 -4.48 11.07
C ALA A 117 -15.07 -4.43 12.39
N SER A 118 -14.57 -3.26 12.79
CA SER A 118 -13.84 -3.08 14.04
C SER A 118 -14.76 -3.18 15.26
N SER A 119 -14.23 -3.81 16.32
CA SER A 119 -14.89 -3.84 17.63
C SER A 119 -14.94 -2.43 18.23
N PRO A 120 -16.04 -2.00 18.87
CA PRO A 120 -16.10 -0.70 19.53
C PRO A 120 -15.03 -0.51 20.62
N LEU A 121 -14.54 -1.59 21.23
CA LEU A 121 -13.56 -1.54 22.32
C LEU A 121 -12.11 -1.39 21.82
N ASN A 122 -11.79 -1.90 20.63
CA ASN A 122 -10.43 -1.92 20.06
C ASN A 122 -10.43 -1.37 18.62
N ALA A 123 -11.23 -0.33 18.38
CA ALA A 123 -11.62 0.02 17.02
C ALA A 123 -10.43 0.42 16.12
N VAL A 124 -9.48 1.13 16.71
CA VAL A 124 -8.26 1.62 16.07
C VAL A 124 -7.32 0.47 15.74
N ASP A 125 -7.01 -0.39 16.70
CA ASP A 125 -6.10 -1.52 16.48
C ASP A 125 -6.66 -2.50 15.44
N ASP A 126 -7.95 -2.85 15.55
CA ASP A 126 -8.64 -3.71 14.58
C ASP A 126 -8.61 -3.09 13.17
N PHE A 127 -8.79 -1.76 13.09
CA PHE A 127 -8.75 -1.04 11.83
C PHE A 127 -7.36 -1.11 11.19
N CYS A 128 -6.32 -0.78 11.96
CA CYS A 128 -4.93 -0.78 11.49
C CYS A 128 -4.51 -2.19 11.04
N GLN A 129 -4.79 -3.21 11.84
CA GLN A 129 -4.46 -4.60 11.51
C GLN A 129 -5.17 -5.08 10.25
N ARG A 130 -6.45 -4.73 10.06
CA ARG A 130 -7.20 -5.13 8.86
C ARG A 130 -6.62 -4.50 7.59
N LEU A 131 -6.31 -3.21 7.61
CA LEU A 131 -5.77 -2.54 6.43
C LEU A 131 -4.34 -2.98 6.11
N LEU A 132 -3.52 -3.20 7.15
CA LEU A 132 -2.19 -3.80 6.98
C LEU A 132 -2.30 -5.19 6.34
N ALA A 133 -3.23 -6.03 6.81
CA ALA A 133 -3.46 -7.36 6.24
C ALA A 133 -3.92 -7.33 4.77
N GLU A 134 -4.73 -6.35 4.37
CA GLU A 134 -5.14 -6.17 2.97
C GLU A 134 -3.94 -5.77 2.07
N LEU A 135 -3.06 -4.90 2.54
CA LEU A 135 -1.82 -4.55 1.82
C LEU A 135 -0.88 -5.74 1.70
N GLU A 136 -0.67 -6.48 2.80
CA GLU A 136 0.14 -7.70 2.80
C GLU A 136 -0.42 -8.76 1.84
N LEU A 137 -1.74 -8.92 1.83
CA LEU A 137 -2.41 -9.84 0.93
C LEU A 137 -2.19 -9.43 -0.53
N ALA A 138 -2.35 -8.14 -0.85
CA ALA A 138 -2.12 -7.61 -2.19
C ALA A 138 -0.67 -7.85 -2.65
N LEU A 139 0.32 -7.61 -1.78
CA LEU A 139 1.72 -7.84 -2.11
C LEU A 139 2.01 -9.33 -2.34
N ARG A 140 1.49 -10.21 -1.47
CA ARG A 140 1.64 -11.67 -1.63
C ARG A 140 1.02 -12.15 -2.94
N GLU A 141 -0.11 -11.58 -3.35
CA GLU A 141 -0.75 -11.91 -4.63
C GLU A 141 0.09 -11.43 -5.82
N ASP A 142 0.65 -10.22 -5.76
CA ASP A 142 1.52 -9.71 -6.81
C ASP A 142 2.79 -10.57 -6.95
N THR A 143 3.47 -10.90 -5.83
CA THR A 143 4.65 -11.78 -5.82
C THR A 143 4.33 -13.15 -6.43
N ARG A 144 3.20 -13.76 -6.05
CA ARG A 144 2.77 -15.05 -6.62
C ARG A 144 2.49 -14.97 -8.11
N TYR A 145 1.92 -13.87 -8.59
CA TYR A 145 1.61 -13.68 -10.00
C TYR A 145 2.89 -13.47 -10.82
N SER A 146 3.81 -12.62 -10.33
CA SER A 146 5.12 -12.39 -10.94
C SER A 146 5.92 -13.69 -11.08
N MET A 147 6.01 -14.51 -10.02
CA MET A 147 6.70 -15.82 -10.07
C MET A 147 6.12 -16.77 -11.12
N ARG A 148 4.81 -16.71 -11.39
CA ARG A 148 4.15 -17.57 -12.38
C ARG A 148 4.33 -17.09 -13.81
N GLN A 149 4.47 -15.79 -14.03
CA GLN A 149 4.54 -15.20 -15.37
C GLN A 149 5.95 -14.75 -15.78
N GLY A 150 6.94 -14.83 -14.88
CA GLY A 150 8.28 -14.31 -15.15
C GLY A 150 8.30 -12.80 -15.40
N SER A 151 7.29 -12.07 -14.89
CA SER A 151 7.13 -10.63 -15.10
C SER A 151 7.93 -9.81 -14.08
N LEU A 152 8.52 -8.71 -14.57
CA LEU A 152 9.31 -7.74 -13.80
C LEU A 152 8.44 -6.72 -13.02
N SER A 153 7.12 -6.68 -13.23
CA SER A 153 6.23 -5.76 -12.48
C SER A 153 5.70 -6.44 -11.20
N VAL A 154 6.55 -6.55 -10.18
CA VAL A 154 6.32 -7.47 -9.04
C VAL A 154 5.30 -6.97 -8.02
N SER A 155 4.99 -5.66 -7.97
CA SER A 155 4.18 -5.09 -6.86
C SER A 155 3.08 -4.11 -7.31
N GLN A 156 2.51 -4.28 -8.52
CA GLN A 156 1.60 -3.27 -9.09
C GLN A 156 0.31 -3.04 -8.27
N ARG A 157 -0.38 -4.11 -7.84
CA ARG A 157 -1.68 -3.97 -7.16
C ARG A 157 -1.52 -3.44 -5.75
N SER A 158 -0.53 -3.96 -5.03
CA SER A 158 -0.13 -3.48 -3.71
C SER A 158 0.27 -2.01 -3.75
N GLN A 159 1.03 -1.60 -4.76
CA GLN A 159 1.38 -0.19 -4.96
C GLN A 159 0.16 0.69 -5.20
N HIS A 160 -0.79 0.27 -6.04
CA HIS A 160 -2.04 1.01 -6.26
C HIS A 160 -2.86 1.15 -4.98
N MET A 161 -2.93 0.09 -4.17
CA MET A 161 -3.64 0.13 -2.89
C MET A 161 -2.95 1.07 -1.90
N PHE A 162 -1.62 0.96 -1.77
CA PHE A 162 -0.82 1.83 -0.92
C PHE A 162 -0.98 3.31 -1.30
N ARG A 163 -0.90 3.62 -2.59
CA ARG A 163 -1.16 4.97 -3.14
C ARG A 163 -2.54 5.49 -2.80
N SER A 164 -3.56 4.64 -2.96
CA SER A 164 -4.93 5.01 -2.62
C SER A 164 -5.10 5.31 -1.13
N PHE A 165 -4.48 4.51 -0.26
CA PHE A 165 -4.48 4.76 1.18
C PHE A 165 -3.69 6.01 1.56
N ALA A 166 -2.58 6.31 0.88
CA ALA A 166 -1.84 7.55 1.06
C ALA A 166 -2.68 8.77 0.69
N GLU A 167 -3.46 8.71 -0.40
CA GLU A 167 -4.39 9.77 -0.81
C GLU A 167 -5.50 9.98 0.21
N ILE A 168 -6.10 8.89 0.71
CA ILE A 168 -7.13 8.95 1.76
C ILE A 168 -6.53 9.52 3.05
N SER A 169 -5.33 9.08 3.45
CA SER A 169 -4.60 9.57 4.61
C SER A 169 -4.39 11.08 4.51
N HIS A 170 -3.85 11.56 3.38
CA HIS A 170 -3.63 12.97 3.11
C HIS A 170 -4.91 13.78 3.18
N SER A 171 -5.93 13.40 2.41
CA SER A 171 -7.18 14.15 2.26
C SER A 171 -8.01 14.16 3.55
N CYS A 172 -7.96 13.07 4.33
CA CYS A 172 -8.73 12.95 5.58
C CYS A 172 -7.93 13.39 6.81
N HIS A 173 -6.64 13.73 6.65
CA HIS A 173 -5.71 14.01 7.74
C HIS A 173 -5.64 12.84 8.75
N SER A 174 -5.51 11.62 8.23
CA SER A 174 -5.48 10.40 9.05
C SER A 174 -4.05 9.98 9.37
N PRO A 175 -3.55 10.23 10.59
CA PRO A 175 -2.25 9.73 11.03
C PRO A 175 -2.24 8.21 11.17
N LEU A 176 -3.37 7.60 11.56
CA LEU A 176 -3.50 6.15 11.70
C LEU A 176 -3.31 5.42 10.36
N LEU A 177 -3.84 5.96 9.25
CA LEU A 177 -3.50 5.45 7.93
C LEU A 177 -2.02 5.67 7.59
N GLY A 178 -1.43 6.78 8.03
CA GLY A 178 0.01 7.01 7.91
C GLY A 178 0.83 5.92 8.60
N ASP A 179 0.47 5.55 9.83
CA ASP A 179 1.11 4.48 10.60
C ASP A 179 1.00 3.13 9.88
N VAL A 180 -0.18 2.77 9.36
CA VAL A 180 -0.37 1.53 8.58
C VAL A 180 0.55 1.49 7.36
N LEU A 181 0.67 2.61 6.65
CA LEU A 181 1.56 2.72 5.48
C LEU A 181 3.03 2.60 5.87
N ARG A 182 3.44 3.26 6.95
CA ARG A 182 4.80 3.14 7.51
C ARG A 182 5.12 1.68 7.83
N ASP A 183 4.27 1.04 8.63
CA ASP A 183 4.50 -0.31 9.13
C ASP A 183 4.59 -1.32 7.99
N PHE A 184 3.69 -1.21 7.00
CA PHE A 184 3.76 -2.00 5.78
C PHE A 184 5.06 -1.77 5.03
N PHE A 185 5.41 -0.51 4.76
CA PHE A 185 6.56 -0.18 3.94
C PHE A 185 7.86 -0.64 4.61
N LEU A 186 8.08 -0.32 5.89
CA LEU A 186 9.28 -0.72 6.62
C LEU A 186 9.42 -2.25 6.74
N THR A 187 8.31 -2.97 6.83
CA THR A 187 8.32 -4.44 6.86
C THR A 187 8.78 -5.03 5.52
N HIS A 188 8.42 -4.39 4.40
CA HIS A 188 8.62 -4.94 3.06
C HIS A 188 9.65 -4.21 2.20
N VAL A 189 10.26 -3.13 2.69
CA VAL A 189 11.15 -2.24 1.91
C VAL A 189 12.31 -2.99 1.27
N ARG A 190 12.88 -4.00 1.94
CA ARG A 190 13.94 -4.84 1.35
C ARG A 190 13.46 -5.59 0.11
N HIS A 191 12.28 -6.19 0.18
CA HIS A 191 11.68 -6.89 -0.97
C HIS A 191 11.37 -5.90 -2.10
N LEU A 192 10.76 -4.75 -1.77
CA LEU A 192 10.46 -3.73 -2.78
C LEU A 192 11.76 -3.23 -3.45
N ALA A 193 12.79 -2.93 -2.67
CA ALA A 193 14.09 -2.46 -3.17
C ALA A 193 14.74 -3.45 -4.16
N GLU A 194 14.63 -4.75 -3.88
CA GLU A 194 15.23 -5.83 -4.68
C GLU A 194 14.46 -6.12 -5.98
N TYR A 195 13.12 -6.05 -5.95
CA TYR A 195 12.29 -6.56 -7.05
C TYR A 195 11.56 -5.48 -7.87
N ASP A 196 11.33 -4.30 -7.33
CA ASP A 196 10.64 -3.24 -8.06
C ASP A 196 11.60 -2.43 -8.96
N SER A 197 11.07 -1.84 -10.03
CA SER A 197 11.81 -0.91 -10.89
C SER A 197 12.11 0.42 -10.16
N PRO A 198 13.12 1.20 -10.58
CA PRO A 198 13.36 2.54 -10.04
C PRO A 198 12.10 3.41 -10.05
N ARG A 199 11.35 3.40 -11.17
CA ARG A 199 10.08 4.14 -11.30
C ARG A 199 9.03 3.71 -10.31
N SER A 200 8.91 2.40 -10.08
CA SER A 200 8.00 1.87 -9.08
C SER A 200 8.39 2.36 -7.69
N LEU A 201 9.68 2.32 -7.35
CA LEU A 201 10.20 2.84 -6.08
C LEU A 201 9.93 4.34 -5.90
N ALA A 202 10.09 5.14 -6.96
CA ALA A 202 9.73 6.56 -6.92
C ALA A 202 8.24 6.79 -6.59
N GLN A 203 7.34 5.93 -7.06
CA GLN A 203 5.91 6.01 -6.74
C GLN A 203 5.62 5.64 -5.28
N TRP A 204 6.32 4.66 -4.72
CA TRP A 204 6.24 4.37 -3.27
C TRP A 204 6.71 5.57 -2.45
N CYS A 205 7.86 6.15 -2.79
CA CYS A 205 8.39 7.35 -2.12
C CYS A 205 7.43 8.53 -2.21
N HIS A 206 6.85 8.79 -3.39
CA HIS A 206 5.86 9.86 -3.55
C HIS A 206 4.66 9.64 -2.62
N SER A 207 4.18 8.40 -2.53
CA SER A 207 3.05 8.05 -1.66
C SER A 207 3.37 8.29 -0.18
N ILE A 208 4.57 7.90 0.26
CA ILE A 208 5.07 8.18 1.62
C ILE A 208 5.07 9.68 1.88
N MET A 209 5.67 10.46 0.97
CA MET A 209 5.77 11.92 1.13
C MET A 209 4.40 12.59 1.17
N ARG A 210 3.46 12.10 0.38
CA ARG A 210 2.09 12.63 0.30
C ARG A 210 1.22 12.25 1.51
N SER A 211 1.42 11.07 2.08
CA SER A 211 0.63 10.57 3.22
C SER A 211 0.69 11.50 4.44
N PHE A 212 -0.33 11.41 5.31
CA PHE A 212 -0.37 12.15 6.57
C PHE A 212 0.41 11.42 7.68
N MET A 213 1.65 11.06 7.37
CA MET A 213 2.63 10.44 8.28
C MET A 213 3.50 11.51 8.95
N ALA A 214 4.03 11.23 10.14
CA ALA A 214 5.03 12.07 10.79
C ALA A 214 6.28 12.23 9.91
N THR A 215 6.96 13.37 10.00
CA THR A 215 8.13 13.67 9.16
C THR A 215 9.26 12.68 9.42
N GLU A 216 9.47 12.34 10.69
CA GLU A 216 10.50 11.41 11.14
C GLU A 216 10.30 10.00 10.57
N ASP A 217 9.03 9.57 10.46
CA ASP A 217 8.66 8.29 9.88
C ASP A 217 8.83 8.26 8.36
N LYS A 218 8.55 9.39 7.68
CA LYS A 218 8.84 9.54 6.25
C LYS A 218 10.33 9.43 5.97
N ASP A 219 11.13 10.16 6.75
CA ASP A 219 12.59 10.12 6.66
C ASP A 219 13.12 8.71 6.90
N LEU A 220 12.61 8.02 7.93
CA LEU A 220 12.98 6.63 8.22
C LEU A 220 12.68 5.69 7.04
N CYS A 221 11.51 5.81 6.41
CA CYS A 221 11.16 5.00 5.24
C CYS A 221 12.14 5.23 4.08
N LEU A 222 12.44 6.50 3.76
CA LEU A 222 13.35 6.85 2.67
C LEU A 222 14.78 6.41 2.94
N ILE A 223 15.28 6.61 4.17
CA ILE A 223 16.60 6.15 4.60
C ILE A 223 16.70 4.64 4.44
N LYS A 224 15.70 3.88 4.93
CA LYS A 224 15.70 2.42 4.83
C LYS A 224 15.68 1.93 3.38
N LEU A 225 14.98 2.62 2.48
CA LEU A 225 15.02 2.28 1.06
C LEU A 225 16.41 2.48 0.47
N LEU A 226 17.05 3.62 0.73
CA LEU A 226 18.38 3.93 0.23
C LEU A 226 19.46 3.02 0.83
N GLU A 227 19.30 2.56 2.07
CA GLU A 227 20.16 1.51 2.65
C GLU A 227 20.11 0.21 1.85
N TYR A 228 18.94 -0.19 1.34
CA TYR A 228 18.79 -1.41 0.54
C TYR A 228 19.06 -1.22 -0.96
N ARG A 229 18.92 0.00 -1.49
CA ARG A 229 19.22 0.34 -2.90
C ARG A 229 19.95 1.69 -3.02
N PRO A 230 21.26 1.75 -2.70
CA PRO A 230 22.01 3.00 -2.69
C PRO A 230 22.11 3.70 -4.06
N GLY A 231 22.08 2.94 -5.15
CA GLY A 231 22.15 3.45 -6.52
C GLY A 231 20.83 3.98 -7.07
N LEU A 232 19.74 3.99 -6.28
CA LEU A 232 18.40 4.36 -6.77
C LEU A 232 18.36 5.76 -7.39
N ILE A 233 19.09 6.72 -6.83
CA ILE A 233 19.11 8.11 -7.35
C ILE A 233 19.73 8.14 -8.75
N ASP A 234 20.91 7.54 -8.92
CA ASP A 234 21.59 7.47 -10.22
C ASP A 234 20.75 6.70 -11.26
N GLU A 235 20.10 5.61 -10.84
CA GLU A 235 19.21 4.82 -11.70
C GLU A 235 18.00 5.63 -12.19
N LEU A 236 17.42 6.48 -11.32
CA LEU A 236 16.32 7.37 -11.70
C LEU A 236 16.79 8.46 -12.67
N GLU A 237 17.98 9.03 -12.48
CA GLU A 237 18.53 10.05 -13.38
C GLU A 237 18.81 9.50 -14.78
N LEU A 238 19.35 8.29 -14.87
CA LEU A 238 19.64 7.62 -16.15
C LEU A 238 18.38 7.32 -16.97
N GLU A 239 17.22 7.11 -16.34
CA GLU A 239 15.96 6.84 -17.03
C GLU A 239 15.28 8.09 -17.61
N HIS A 240 15.75 9.30 -17.25
CA HIS A 240 15.25 10.58 -17.76
C HIS A 240 16.13 11.19 -18.86
N ALA A 241 17.32 10.61 -19.11
CA ALA A 241 18.25 10.98 -20.18
C ALA A 241 17.94 10.24 -21.48
#